data_AF-A0A4Q6FII1-F1
#
_entry.id   AF-A0A4Q6FII1-F1
#
_cell.length_a   1.000
_cell.length_b   1.000
_cell.length_c   1.000
_cell.angle_alpha   90.00
_cell.angle_beta   90.00
_cell.angle_gamma   90.00
#
_symmetry.space_group_name_H-M   'P 1'
#
loop_
_entity.id
_entity.type
_entity.pdbx_description
1 polymer ?
#
loop_
_entity_poly.entity_id
_entity_poly.type
_entity_poly.pdbx_seq_one_letter_code
_entity_poly.pdbx_strand_id
1 'polypeptide(L)'
;MIETSGSESVETLDSRIHIIMDLKCPGSGMENRNHYANLQWLKPSDEIKFVIADRNDYEWARNLVRMESLDTRFNILFSTAFGLLKPDVLVEWMLEDKLSRVRLNLQQHKYIWKPTAKGV
;
A
#
# COMPACT_ATOMS: atom_id res chain seq x y z
N MET A 1 -7.44 -13.57 -7.48
CA MET A 1 -6.79 -12.42 -6.83
C MET A 1 -6.68 -11.31 -7.83
N ILE A 2 -6.84 -10.05 -7.40
CA ILE A 2 -6.57 -8.88 -8.23
C ILE A 2 -5.67 -7.89 -7.48
N GLU A 3 -4.97 -7.08 -8.24
CA GLU A 3 -4.33 -5.85 -7.76
C GLU A 3 -5.01 -4.66 -8.45
N THR A 4 -5.34 -3.61 -7.69
CA THR A 4 -6.05 -2.43 -8.20
C THR A 4 -5.45 -1.14 -7.65
N SER A 5 -5.52 -0.07 -8.44
CA SER A 5 -5.09 1.27 -8.04
C SER A 5 -5.95 1.90 -6.94
N GLY A 6 -7.12 1.31 -6.63
CA GLY A 6 -8.07 1.83 -5.65
C GLY A 6 -8.86 3.05 -6.11
N SER A 7 -8.77 3.44 -7.39
CA SER A 7 -9.44 4.62 -7.94
C SER A 7 -10.86 4.37 -8.46
N GLU A 8 -11.17 3.11 -8.79
CA GLU A 8 -12.50 2.68 -9.25
C GLU A 8 -13.19 1.85 -8.15
N SER A 9 -14.53 1.82 -8.17
CA SER A 9 -15.31 1.06 -7.19
C SER A 9 -15.01 -0.45 -7.29
N VAL A 10 -14.89 -1.10 -6.13
CA VAL A 10 -14.77 -2.57 -6.01
C VAL A 10 -16.06 -3.24 -5.54
N GLU A 11 -17.16 -2.49 -5.42
CA GLU A 11 -18.45 -2.95 -4.87
C GLU A 11 -19.01 -4.21 -5.56
N THR A 12 -18.90 -4.27 -6.88
CA THR A 12 -19.52 -5.34 -7.69
C THR A 12 -18.62 -6.57 -7.86
N LEU A 13 -17.42 -6.54 -7.28
CA LEU A 13 -16.50 -7.68 -7.37
C LEU A 13 -17.01 -8.87 -6.56
N ASP A 14 -16.82 -10.07 -7.10
CA ASP A 14 -17.15 -11.31 -6.41
C ASP A 14 -16.36 -11.41 -5.09
N SER A 15 -17.06 -11.69 -3.99
CA SER A 15 -16.49 -11.70 -2.63
C SER A 15 -15.40 -12.75 -2.42
N ARG A 16 -15.30 -13.77 -3.30
CA ARG A 16 -14.22 -14.77 -3.26
C ARG A 16 -12.88 -14.23 -3.77
N ILE A 17 -12.89 -13.08 -4.45
CA ILE A 17 -11.67 -12.45 -4.95
C ILE A 17 -10.92 -11.83 -3.76
N HIS A 18 -9.66 -12.26 -3.59
CA HIS A 18 -8.71 -11.56 -2.74
C HIS A 18 -8.22 -10.29 -3.46
N ILE A 19 -8.34 -9.15 -2.80
CA ILE A 19 -8.02 -7.83 -3.35
C ILE A 19 -6.76 -7.30 -2.68
N ILE A 20 -5.80 -6.85 -3.49
CA ILE A 20 -4.70 -6.00 -3.06
C ILE A 20 -4.98 -4.61 -3.64
N MET A 21 -5.34 -3.66 -2.78
CA MET A 21 -5.69 -2.31 -3.20
C MET A 21 -4.60 -1.32 -2.82
N ASP A 22 -4.12 -0.58 -3.80
CA ASP A 22 -3.25 0.56 -3.52
C ASP A 22 -4.05 1.73 -2.94
N LEU A 23 -3.54 2.34 -1.87
CA LEU A 23 -3.85 3.72 -1.52
C LEU A 23 -2.69 4.61 -1.94
N LYS A 24 -2.98 5.57 -2.81
CA LYS A 24 -1.99 6.45 -3.41
C LYS A 24 -1.57 7.52 -2.43
N CYS A 25 -0.30 7.51 -2.04
CA CYS A 25 0.30 8.53 -1.19
C CYS A 25 0.44 9.88 -1.94
N PRO A 26 0.52 11.02 -1.23
CA PRO A 26 0.65 12.36 -1.83
C PRO A 26 1.77 12.51 -2.85
N GLY A 27 2.94 11.91 -2.60
CA GLY A 27 4.11 11.95 -3.48
C GLY A 27 3.89 11.34 -4.87
N SER A 28 2.84 10.53 -5.04
CA SER A 28 2.43 10.03 -6.36
C SER A 28 1.72 11.07 -7.22
N GLY A 29 1.24 12.18 -6.63
CA GLY A 29 0.37 13.15 -7.28
C GLY A 29 -1.06 12.64 -7.57
N MET A 30 -1.40 11.44 -7.09
CA MET A 30 -2.64 10.74 -7.40
C MET A 30 -3.50 10.45 -6.16
N GLU A 31 -3.16 11.03 -5.01
CA GLU A 31 -3.92 10.87 -3.75
C GLU A 31 -5.42 11.22 -3.93
N ASN A 32 -5.71 12.29 -4.69
CA ASN A 32 -7.08 12.72 -5.01
C ASN A 32 -7.88 11.71 -5.86
N ARG A 33 -7.23 10.67 -6.39
CA ARG A 33 -7.88 9.57 -7.12
C ARG A 33 -8.27 8.41 -6.20
N ASN A 34 -7.87 8.40 -4.93
CA ASN A 34 -8.27 7.34 -4.00
C ASN A 34 -9.79 7.35 -3.82
N HIS A 35 -10.44 6.23 -4.14
CA HIS A 35 -11.87 6.05 -3.91
C HIS A 35 -12.10 5.40 -2.54
N TYR A 36 -12.05 6.21 -1.48
CA TYR A 36 -12.11 5.73 -0.08
C TYR A 36 -13.36 4.91 0.27
N ALA A 37 -14.46 5.07 -0.45
CA ALA A 37 -15.65 4.23 -0.28
C ALA A 37 -15.34 2.73 -0.49
N ASN A 38 -14.27 2.39 -1.22
CA ASN A 38 -13.82 1.00 -1.35
C ASN A 38 -13.49 0.32 -0.03
N LEU A 39 -13.10 1.07 1.01
CA LEU A 39 -12.77 0.50 2.32
C LEU A 39 -13.94 -0.24 2.98
N GLN A 40 -15.19 0.04 2.58
CA GLN A 40 -16.37 -0.67 3.11
C GLN A 40 -16.61 -2.03 2.45
N TRP A 41 -16.02 -2.25 1.28
CA TRP A 41 -16.21 -3.46 0.46
C TRP A 41 -15.07 -4.47 0.61
N LEU A 42 -13.96 -4.06 1.24
CA LEU A 42 -12.83 -4.95 1.53
C LEU A 42 -13.14 -5.89 2.69
N LYS A 43 -12.56 -7.09 2.63
CA LYS A 43 -12.65 -8.13 3.66
C LYS A 43 -11.40 -8.11 4.53
N PRO A 44 -11.42 -8.66 5.76
CA PRO A 44 -10.23 -8.74 6.59
C PRO A 44 -9.05 -9.50 5.98
N SER A 45 -9.34 -10.42 5.06
CA SER A 45 -8.33 -11.14 4.31
C SER A 45 -7.65 -10.28 3.24
N ASP A 46 -8.26 -9.18 2.79
CA ASP A 46 -7.74 -8.33 1.72
C ASP A 46 -6.58 -7.44 2.23
N GLU A 47 -5.83 -6.87 1.29
CA GLU A 47 -4.61 -6.11 1.58
C GLU A 47 -4.74 -4.66 1.09
N ILE A 48 -4.24 -3.72 1.91
CA ILE A 48 -4.07 -2.32 1.52
C ILE A 48 -2.58 -2.05 1.41
N LYS A 49 -2.15 -1.60 0.23
CA LYS A 49 -0.75 -1.34 -0.09
C LYS A 49 -0.48 0.15 -0.25
N PHE A 50 0.60 0.61 0.39
CA PHE A 50 1.12 1.96 0.27
C PHE A 50 2.49 1.91 -0.39
N VAL A 51 2.65 2.58 -1.52
CA VAL A 51 3.96 2.75 -2.17
C VAL A 51 4.51 4.12 -1.76
N ILE A 52 5.52 4.10 -0.89
CA ILE A 52 6.05 5.27 -0.18
C ILE A 52 7.30 5.79 -0.91
N ALA A 53 7.25 7.04 -1.36
CA ALA A 53 8.38 7.68 -2.06
C ALA A 53 9.34 8.42 -1.14
N ASP A 54 8.86 8.94 -0.01
CA ASP A 54 9.64 9.75 0.91
C ASP A 54 9.06 9.74 2.34
N ARG A 55 9.59 10.61 3.22
CA ARG A 55 9.13 10.73 4.61
C ARG A 55 7.71 11.30 4.71
N ASN A 56 7.31 12.19 3.81
CA ASN A 56 5.97 12.77 3.83
C ASN A 56 4.91 11.71 3.51
N ASP A 57 5.17 10.87 2.51
CA ASP A 57 4.32 9.71 2.20
C ASP A 57 4.22 8.74 3.38
N TYR A 58 5.33 8.47 4.07
CA TYR A 58 5.36 7.60 5.23
C TYR A 58 4.49 8.16 6.37
N GLU A 59 4.67 9.42 6.73
CA GLU A 59 3.90 10.07 7.79
C GLU A 59 2.41 10.09 7.46
N TRP A 60 2.07 10.39 6.21
CA TRP A 60 0.69 10.34 5.71
C TRP A 60 0.10 8.94 5.83
N ALA A 61 0.79 7.91 5.31
CA ALA A 61 0.31 6.53 5.34
C ALA A 61 0.16 6.02 6.79
N ARG A 62 1.15 6.29 7.65
CA ARG A 62 1.12 5.94 9.07
C ARG A 62 -0.06 6.58 9.78
N ASN A 63 -0.29 7.88 9.55
CA ASN A 63 -1.39 8.60 10.16
C ASN A 63 -2.73 8.06 9.69
N LEU A 64 -2.90 7.80 8.39
CA LEU A 64 -4.13 7.22 7.84
C LEU A 64 -4.42 5.84 8.44
N VAL A 65 -3.41 4.96 8.52
CA VAL A 65 -3.54 3.63 9.14
C VAL A 65 -4.03 3.75 10.58
N ARG A 66 -3.47 4.67 11.37
CA ARG A 66 -3.87 4.89 12.77
C ARG A 66 -5.27 5.51 12.90
N MET A 67 -5.58 6.55 12.12
CA MET A 67 -6.85 7.26 12.19
C MET A 67 -8.04 6.38 11.79
N GLU A 68 -7.88 5.59 10.72
CA GLU A 68 -8.93 4.72 10.19
C GLU A 68 -8.87 3.29 10.75
N SER A 69 -7.94 3.04 11.69
CA SER A 69 -7.66 1.73 12.29
C SER A 69 -7.49 0.62 11.25
N LEU A 70 -6.85 0.93 10.12
CA LEU A 70 -6.79 0.03 8.95
C LEU A 70 -6.10 -1.29 9.28
N ASP A 71 -5.08 -1.26 10.13
CA ASP A 71 -4.31 -2.43 10.57
C ASP A 71 -5.06 -3.38 11.51
N THR A 72 -6.20 -2.95 12.04
CA THR A 72 -7.12 -3.82 12.80
C THR A 72 -8.20 -4.43 11.91
N ARG A 73 -8.40 -3.85 10.72
CA ARG A 73 -9.45 -4.23 9.78
C ARG A 73 -8.92 -5.07 8.62
N PHE A 74 -7.70 -4.80 8.16
CA PHE A 74 -7.11 -5.33 6.93
C PHE A 74 -5.63 -5.64 7.12
N ASN A 75 -5.06 -6.36 6.17
CA ASN A 75 -3.61 -6.55 6.09
C ASN A 75 -2.94 -5.33 5.45
N ILE A 76 -2.05 -4.66 6.16
CA ILE A 76 -1.39 -3.44 5.66
C ILE A 76 0.01 -3.75 5.15
N LEU A 77 0.29 -3.28 3.94
CA LEU A 77 1.56 -3.44 3.25
C LEU A 77 2.19 -2.08 2.97
N PHE A 78 3.42 -1.88 3.44
CA PHE A 78 4.24 -0.74 3.06
C PHE A 78 5.32 -1.20 2.08
N SER A 79 5.44 -0.50 0.96
CA SER A 79 6.42 -0.73 -0.11
C SER A 79 7.21 0.53 -0.35
N THR A 80 8.47 0.42 -0.74
CA THR A 80 9.22 1.58 -1.23
C THR A 80 8.91 1.84 -2.70
N ALA A 81 8.79 3.11 -3.07
CA ALA A 81 8.87 3.50 -4.48
C ALA A 81 10.31 3.26 -4.96
N PHE A 82 10.48 2.32 -5.89
CA PHE A 82 11.80 1.86 -6.31
C PHE A 82 12.66 3.01 -6.85
N GLY A 83 13.87 3.13 -6.30
CA GLY A 83 14.84 4.18 -6.66
C GLY A 83 14.63 5.53 -5.97
N LEU A 84 13.50 5.73 -5.26
CA LEU A 84 13.22 6.97 -4.51
C LEU A 84 13.47 6.80 -3.01
N LEU A 85 13.00 5.68 -2.44
CA LEU A 85 13.21 5.34 -1.03
C LEU A 85 13.92 4.01 -0.91
N LYS A 86 14.96 3.95 -0.06
CA LYS A 86 15.65 2.69 0.23
C LYS A 86 14.85 1.88 1.27
N PRO A 87 14.77 0.54 1.12
CA PRO A 87 14.01 -0.31 2.04
C PRO A 87 14.45 -0.25 3.51
N ASP A 88 15.75 -0.17 3.77
CA ASP A 88 16.33 -0.05 5.11
C ASP A 88 15.80 1.19 5.84
N VAL A 89 15.79 2.33 5.17
CA VAL A 89 15.25 3.59 5.70
C VAL A 89 13.76 3.47 6.07
N LEU A 90 12.95 2.84 5.20
CA LEU A 90 11.54 2.63 5.50
C LEU A 90 11.34 1.70 6.72
N VAL A 91 12.14 0.63 6.81
CA VAL A 91 12.10 -0.30 7.94
C VAL A 91 12.47 0.40 9.25
N GLU A 92 13.51 1.25 9.25
CA GLU A 92 13.89 2.04 10.42
C GLU A 92 12.72 2.89 10.93
N TRP A 93 12.03 3.61 10.04
CA TRP A 93 10.86 4.40 10.41
C TRP A 93 9.73 3.54 10.99
N MET A 94 9.42 2.40 10.35
CA MET A 94 8.40 1.46 10.84
C MET A 94 8.72 0.93 12.25
N LEU A 95 10.00 0.67 12.53
CA LEU A 95 10.48 0.20 13.83
C LEU A 95 10.40 1.30 14.89
N GLU A 96 10.84 2.53 14.57
CA GLU A 96 10.74 3.71 15.44
C GLU A 96 9.30 3.95 15.89
N ASP A 97 8.34 3.84 14.97
CA ASP A 97 6.91 4.04 15.21
C ASP A 97 6.16 2.82 15.73
N LYS A 98 6.85 1.69 15.90
CA LYS A 98 6.30 0.43 16.41
C LYS A 98 5.08 -0.05 15.62
N LEU A 99 5.15 0.00 14.29
CA LEU A 99 4.07 -0.47 13.39
C LEU A 99 4.03 -2.00 13.30
N SER A 100 3.73 -2.66 14.41
CA SER A 100 3.80 -4.13 14.57
C SER A 100 2.83 -4.92 13.68
N ARG A 101 1.77 -4.30 13.18
CA ARG A 101 0.77 -4.91 12.30
C ARG A 101 0.93 -4.55 10.81
N VAL A 102 1.93 -3.74 10.48
CA VAL A 102 2.23 -3.36 9.10
C VAL A 102 3.39 -4.19 8.58
N ARG A 103 3.25 -4.76 7.38
CA ARG A 103 4.29 -5.61 6.75
C ARG A 103 5.04 -4.82 5.68
N LEU A 104 6.35 -4.99 5.62
CA LEU A 104 7.14 -4.56 4.46
C LEU A 104 6.84 -5.50 3.28
N ASN A 105 6.46 -4.94 2.13
CA ASN A 105 6.27 -5.66 0.88
C ASN A 105 7.14 -5.00 -0.19
N LEU A 106 8.22 -5.65 -0.63
CA LEU A 106 9.06 -5.10 -1.69
C LEU A 106 8.46 -5.43 -3.07
N GLN A 107 8.64 -4.50 -4.01
CA GLN A 107 8.41 -4.78 -5.43
C GLN A 107 9.52 -5.71 -5.96
N GLN A 108 9.48 -6.98 -5.56
CA GLN A 108 10.55 -7.97 -5.77
C GLN A 108 11.01 -8.05 -7.23
N HIS A 109 10.09 -7.90 -8.18
CA HIS A 109 10.39 -7.91 -9.61
C HIS A 109 11.42 -6.83 -10.02
N LYS A 110 11.48 -5.69 -9.31
CA LYS A 110 12.48 -4.63 -9.56
C LYS A 110 13.89 -4.98 -9.09
N TYR A 111 14.03 -5.98 -8.23
CA TYR A 111 15.31 -6.49 -7.73
C TYR A 111 15.77 -7.74 -8.49
N ILE A 112 14.82 -8.57 -8.94
CA ILE A 112 15.10 -9.81 -9.67
C ILE A 112 15.44 -9.52 -11.13
N TRP A 113 14.66 -8.66 -11.79
CA TRP A 113 14.88 -8.28 -13.19
C TRP A 113 15.35 -6.84 -13.29
N LYS A 114 15.87 -6.47 -14.48
CA LYS A 114 16.16 -5.07 -14.78
C LYS A 114 14.89 -4.24 -14.51
N PRO A 115 14.96 -3.09 -13.82
CA PRO A 115 13.77 -2.30 -13.45
C PRO A 115 12.88 -1.88 -14.62
N THR A 116 13.44 -1.87 -15.83
CA THR A 116 12.78 -1.52 -17.10
C THR A 116 12.20 -2.72 -17.85
N ALA A 117 12.43 -3.94 -17.38
CA ALA A 117 11.84 -5.15 -17.96
C ALA A 117 10.31 -5.10 -17.81
N LYS A 118 9.60 -5.51 -18.86
CA LYS A 118 8.14 -5.58 -18.91
C LYS A 118 7.70 -7.04 -19.08
N GLY A 119 6.56 -7.40 -18.51
CA GLY A 119 5.99 -8.75 -18.62
C GLY A 119 6.70 -9.80 -17.73
N VAL A 120 7.26 -9.37 -16.61
CA VAL A 120 7.99 -10.20 -15.63
C VAL A 120 7.36 -10.08 -14.24
#